data_AF-A0A2H0YYE5-F1
#
_entry.id   AF-A0A2H0YYE5-F1
#
_cell.length_a   1.000
_cell.length_b   1.000
_cell.length_c   1.000
_cell.angle_alpha   90.00
_cell.angle_beta   90.00
_cell.angle_gamma   90.00
#
_symmetry.space_group_name_H-M   'P 1'
#
loop_
_entity.id
_entity.type
_entity.pdbx_description
1 polymer ?
#
loop_
_entity_poly.entity_id
_entity_poly.type
_entity_poly.pdbx_seq_one_letter_code
_entity_poly.pdbx_strand_id
1 'polypeptide(L)' 'MKTLTAISVTMLPVTLVASIFGMNTTYMPLKENPLGFWLILAINVLIISTLILFLKKKRWI' A
#
# COMPACT_ATOMS: atom_id res chain seq x y z
N MET A 1 -7.67 9.59 -19.42
CA MET A 1 -6.30 9.25 -18.95
C MET A 1 -6.11 9.44 -17.44
N LYS A 2 -6.57 10.56 -16.85
CA LYS A 2 -6.44 10.85 -15.41
C LYS A 2 -6.98 9.77 -14.46
N THR A 3 -8.09 9.10 -14.83
CA THR A 3 -8.70 8.02 -14.05
C THR A 3 -7.88 6.72 -14.06
N LEU A 4 -7.33 6.32 -15.20
CA LEU A 4 -6.47 5.13 -15.28
C LEU A 4 -5.17 5.32 -14.47
N THR A 5 -4.55 6.50 -14.54
CA THR A 5 -3.33 6.79 -13.77
C THR A 5 -3.61 6.74 -12.27
N ALA A 6 -4.75 7.26 -11.82
CA ALA A 6 -5.16 7.19 -10.42
C ALA A 6 -5.28 5.73 -9.93
N ILE A 7 -5.96 4.88 -10.73
CA ILE A 7 -6.14 3.45 -10.41
C ILE A 7 -4.79 2.73 -10.34
N SER A 8 -3.91 2.88 -11.35
CA SER A 8 -2.59 2.23 -11.35
C SER A 8 -1.70 2.68 -10.18
N VAL A 9 -1.71 3.97 -9.87
CA VAL A 9 -0.92 4.54 -8.77
C VAL A 9 -1.41 4.06 -7.41
N THR A 10 -2.73 3.84 -7.24
CA THR A 10 -3.29 3.22 -6.03
C THR A 10 -3.04 1.71 -5.94
N MET A 11 -3.04 1.00 -7.08
CA MET A 11 -2.82 -0.45 -7.08
C MET A 11 -1.38 -0.83 -6.76
N LEU A 12 -0.38 -0.09 -7.25
CA LEU A 12 1.05 -0.34 -7.05
C LEU A 12 1.45 -0.66 -5.59
N PRO A 13 1.14 0.18 -4.58
CA PRO A 13 1.50 -0.11 -3.19
C PRO A 13 0.71 -1.29 -2.62
N VAL A 14 -0.53 -1.51 -3.06
CA VAL A 14 -1.36 -2.65 -2.61
C VAL A 14 -0.79 -3.97 -3.14
N THR A 15 -0.45 -4.03 -4.43
CA THR A 15 0.17 -5.22 -5.03
C THR A 15 1.56 -5.47 -4.48
N LEU A 16 2.37 -4.43 -4.23
CA LEU A 16 3.68 -4.58 -3.60
C LEU A 16 3.56 -5.24 -2.22
N VAL A 17 2.62 -4.78 -1.38
CA VAL A 17 2.36 -5.39 -0.08
C VAL A 17 1.80 -6.79 -0.22
N ALA A 18 0.83 -7.03 -1.10
CA ALA A 18 0.31 -8.37 -1.34
C ALA A 18 1.39 -9.35 -1.84
N SER A 19 2.32 -8.91 -2.67
CA SER A 19 3.46 -9.72 -3.12
C SER A 19 4.44 -10.01 -1.99
N ILE A 20 4.80 -9.02 -1.17
CA ILE A 20 5.69 -9.22 -0.02
C ILE A 20 5.05 -10.14 1.04
N PHE A 21 3.74 -10.02 1.28
CA PHE A 21 3.01 -10.85 2.24
C PHE A 21 2.63 -12.23 1.71
N GLY A 22 2.42 -12.37 0.40
CA GLY A 22 2.13 -13.64 -0.25
C GLY A 22 3.36 -14.54 -0.41
N MET A 23 4.57 -13.98 -0.25
CA MET A 23 5.79 -14.79 -0.17
C MET A 23 5.76 -15.62 1.12
N ASN A 24 5.73 -16.95 0.97
CA ASN A 24 5.84 -17.96 2.03
C ASN A 24 7.23 -17.89 2.69
N THR A 25 7.53 -16.77 3.35
CA THR A 25 8.78 -16.57 4.08
C THR A 25 8.63 -17.21 5.45
N THR A 26 9.27 -18.36 5.62
CA THR A 26 9.41 -19.09 6.90
C THR A 26 9.95 -18.20 8.03
N TYR A 27 10.66 -17.12 7.68
CA TYR A 27 11.09 -16.04 8.57
C TYR A 27 10.34 -14.75 8.22
N MET A 28 9.10 -14.62 8.70
CA MET A 28 8.46 -13.31 8.81
C MET A 28 8.71 -12.80 10.24
N PRO A 29 9.57 -11.80 10.48
CA PRO A 29 9.76 -11.22 11.82
C PRO A 29 8.47 -10.59 12.38
N LEU A 30 7.45 -10.42 11.54
CA LEU A 30 6.11 -9.95 11.92
C LEU A 30 5.11 -11.06 12.27
N LYS A 31 5.46 -12.34 12.09
CA LYS A 31 4.56 -13.47 12.40
C LYS A 31 4.42 -13.71 13.90
N GLU A 32 5.44 -13.32 14.68
CA GLU A 32 5.46 -13.46 16.13
C GLU A 32 4.66 -12.37 16.85
N ASN A 33 4.38 -11.25 16.17
CA ASN A 33 3.64 -10.13 16.74
C ASN A 33 2.26 -10.03 16.09
N PRO A 34 1.14 -10.23 16.81
CA PRO A 34 -0.21 -10.16 16.25
C PRO A 34 -0.54 -8.79 15.63
N LEU A 35 0.24 -7.75 15.98
CA LEU A 35 0.10 -6.39 15.46
C LEU A 35 0.94 -6.11 14.20
N GLY A 36 1.86 -6.99 13.79
CA GLY A 36 2.73 -6.77 12.63
C GLY A 36 1.94 -6.59 11.33
N PHE A 37 0.92 -7.42 11.13
CA PHE A 37 -0.02 -7.30 10.01
C PHE A 37 -0.72 -5.94 10.01
N TRP A 38 -1.26 -5.52 11.16
CA TRP A 38 -1.95 -4.24 11.31
C TRP A 38 -1.04 -3.03 11.09
N LEU A 39 0.23 -3.11 11.52
CA LEU A 39 1.20 -2.04 11.32
C LEU A 39 1.52 -1.81 9.84
N ILE A 40 1.75 -2.89 9.08
CA ILE A 40 2.01 -2.73 7.64
C ILE A 40 0.75 -2.32 6.90
N LEU A 41 -0.43 -2.84 7.28
CA LEU A 41 -1.69 -2.39 6.71
C LEU A 41 -1.88 -0.88 6.95
N ALA A 42 -1.61 -0.39 8.16
CA ALA A 42 -1.67 1.03 8.49
C ALA A 42 -0.67 1.87 7.66
N ILE A 43 0.58 1.41 7.52
CA ILE A 43 1.59 2.06 6.66
C ILE A 43 1.13 2.09 5.20
N ASN A 44 0.58 0.99 4.69
CA ASN A 44 0.11 0.91 3.30
C ASN A 44 -1.06 1.88 3.05
N VAL A 45 -2.04 1.92 3.96
CA VAL A 45 -3.15 2.88 3.91
C VAL A 45 -2.65 4.31 3.99
N LEU A 46 -1.64 4.59 4.83
CA LEU A 46 -1.07 5.93 4.98
C LEU A 46 -0.33 6.38 3.70
N ILE A 47 0.41 5.47 3.05
CA ILE A 47 1.04 5.71 1.74
C ILE A 47 -0.01 5.99 0.68
N ILE A 48 -1.05 5.16 0.58
CA ILE A 48 -2.14 5.37 -0.39
C ILE A 48 -2.83 6.71 -0.14
N SER A 49 -3.12 7.05 1.12
CA SER A 49 -3.79 8.30 1.49
C SER A 49 -2.94 9.52 1.15
N THR A 50 -1.63 9.49 1.43
CA THR A 50 -0.70 10.57 1.03
C THR A 50 -0.59 10.70 -0.48
N LEU A 51 -0.56 9.60 -1.22
CA LEU A 51 -0.52 9.58 -2.68
C LEU A 51 -1.80 10.18 -3.28
N ILE A 52 -2.98 9.80 -2.77
CA ILE A 52 -4.28 10.35 -3.17
C ILE A 52 -4.35 11.84 -2.85
N LEU A 53 -3.94 12.25 -1.65
CA LEU A 53 -3.89 13.67 -1.25
C LEU A 53 -2.93 14.47 -2.14
N PHE A 54 -1.78 13.89 -2.51
CA PHE A 54 -0.82 14.52 -3.41
C PHE A 54 -1.38 14.69 -4.82
N LEU A 55 -2.02 13.66 -5.38
CA LEU A 55 -2.71 13.74 -6.69
C LEU A 55 -3.84 14.78 -6.68
N LYS A 56 -4.63 14.82 -5.60
CA LYS A 56 -5.72 15.80 -5.42
C LYS A 56 -5.18 17.22 -5.28
N LYS A 57 -4.12 17.43 -4.49
CA LYS A 57 -3.48 18.74 -4.30
C LYS A 57 -2.87 19.28 -5.59
N LYS A 58 -2.37 18.40 -6.47
CA LYS A 58 -1.81 18.78 -7.77
C LYS A 58 -2.86 19.01 -8.87
N ARG A 59 -4.17 18.94 -8.57
CA ARG A 59 -5.28 19.10 -9.54
C ARG A 59 -5.22 18.17 -10.75
N TRP A 60 -4.56 17.01 -10.59
CA TRP A 60 -4.56 15.97 -11.62
C TRP A 60 -5.87 15.16 -11.61
N ILE A 61 -6.65 15.25 -10.53
CA ILE A 61 -8.07 14.87 -10.39
C ILE A 61 -8.84 16.11 -9.96
#